data_AF-A0A836TNC9-F1
#
_entry.id   AF-A0A836TNC9-F1
#
_cell.length_a   1.000
_cell.length_b   1.000
_cell.length_c   1.000
_cell.angle_alpha   90.00
_cell.angle_beta   90.00
_cell.angle_gamma   90.00
#
_symmetry.space_group_name_H-M   'P 1'
#
loop_
_entity.id
_entity.type
_entity.pdbx_description
1 polymer ?
#
loop_
_entity_poly.entity_id
_entity_poly.type
_entity_poly.pdbx_seq_one_letter_code
_entity_poly.pdbx_strand_id
1 'polypeptide(L)'
;MRLRIALHFVAIGLVGQASAQDDFDFSRWDTVVVSLAAADTVGLPLQLANPWVGGMTAPQFSSADLNFDGAPDLFVFDRSGNRVLPFLADPSIIDED
;
A
#
# COMPACT_ATOMS: atom_id res chain seq x y z
N MET A 1 -46.42 -26.93 36.80
CA MET A 1 -45.29 -25.97 36.93
C MET A 1 -43.99 -26.45 36.26
N ARG A 2 -43.70 -27.75 36.22
CA ARG A 2 -42.43 -28.31 35.70
C ARG A 2 -42.28 -28.38 34.16
N LEU A 3 -43.37 -28.32 33.41
CA LEU A 3 -43.35 -28.38 31.93
C LEU A 3 -43.04 -27.03 31.26
N ARG A 4 -43.40 -25.91 31.91
CA ARG A 4 -43.13 -24.56 31.39
C ARG A 4 -41.65 -24.23 31.41
N ILE A 5 -40.92 -24.69 32.44
CA ILE A 5 -39.47 -24.47 32.57
C ILE A 5 -38.70 -25.24 31.49
N ALA A 6 -39.07 -26.49 31.21
CA ALA A 6 -38.45 -27.29 30.16
C ALA A 6 -38.59 -26.65 28.76
N LEU A 7 -39.72 -26.00 28.47
CA LEU A 7 -39.96 -25.32 27.20
C LEU A 7 -39.03 -24.10 26.98
N HIS A 8 -38.65 -23.40 28.07
CA HIS A 8 -37.76 -22.23 27.98
C HIS A 8 -36.30 -22.66 27.73
N PHE A 9 -35.87 -23.82 28.23
CA PHE A 9 -34.53 -24.36 27.95
C PHE A 9 -34.40 -24.88 26.51
N VAL A 10 -35.46 -25.44 25.92
CA VAL A 10 -35.46 -25.88 24.51
C VAL A 10 -35.38 -24.68 23.56
N ALA A 11 -36.04 -23.56 23.89
CA ALA A 11 -36.03 -22.36 23.05
C ALA A 11 -34.65 -21.70 22.93
N ILE A 12 -33.80 -21.80 23.95
CA ILE A 12 -32.44 -21.22 23.95
C ILE A 12 -31.48 -22.09 23.10
N GLY A 13 -31.71 -23.40 23.02
CA GLY A 13 -30.89 -24.32 22.22
C GLY A 13 -31.16 -24.31 20.71
N LEU A 14 -32.24 -23.65 20.27
CA LEU A 14 -32.64 -23.51 18.86
C LEU A 14 -32.22 -22.17 18.23
N VAL A 15 -31.54 -21.30 18.99
CA VAL A 15 -31.01 -20.06 18.45
C VAL A 15 -29.75 -20.41 17.65
N GLY A 16 -29.87 -20.37 16.32
CA GLY A 16 -28.76 -20.54 15.39
C GLY A 16 -27.60 -19.61 15.73
N GLN A 17 -26.38 -20.02 15.36
CA GLN A 17 -25.17 -19.24 15.58
C GLN A 17 -25.39 -17.82 15.04
N ALA A 18 -25.46 -16.83 15.93
CA ALA A 18 -25.47 -15.44 15.54
C ALA A 18 -24.04 -15.06 15.13
N SER A 19 -23.76 -14.98 13.83
CA SER A 19 -22.55 -14.32 13.33
C SER A 19 -22.73 -12.83 13.52
N ALA A 20 -22.09 -12.25 14.54
CA ALA A 20 -22.28 -10.84 14.89
C ALA A 20 -21.23 -9.90 14.29
N GLN A 21 -20.31 -10.37 13.44
CA GLN A 21 -19.18 -9.58 12.98
C GLN A 21 -18.80 -10.05 11.58
N ASP A 22 -19.24 -9.33 10.55
CA ASP A 22 -18.45 -9.32 9.32
C ASP A 22 -17.18 -8.57 9.68
N ASP A 23 -16.04 -9.24 9.58
CA ASP A 23 -14.75 -8.59 9.75
C ASP A 23 -14.64 -7.58 8.60
N PHE A 24 -14.73 -6.29 8.90
CA PHE A 24 -14.46 -5.25 7.92
C PHE A 24 -12.95 -5.27 7.66
N ASP A 25 -12.53 -6.26 6.87
CA ASP A 25 -11.14 -6.41 6.50
C ASP A 25 -10.79 -5.26 5.54
N PHE A 26 -9.76 -4.50 5.90
CA PHE A 26 -9.27 -3.42 5.04
C PHE A 26 -8.37 -4.04 3.98
N SER A 27 -8.93 -4.34 2.81
CA SER A 27 -8.14 -4.74 1.66
C SER A 27 -7.37 -3.53 1.10
N ARG A 28 -6.04 -3.61 1.08
CA ARG A 28 -5.21 -2.63 0.39
C ARG A 28 -5.26 -2.91 -1.12
N TRP A 29 -5.68 -1.93 -1.91
CA TRP A 29 -5.63 -1.99 -3.37
C TRP A 29 -4.47 -1.12 -3.88
N ASP A 30 -3.31 -1.74 -4.08
CA ASP A 30 -2.10 -1.09 -4.60
C ASP A 30 -1.80 -1.45 -6.06
N THR A 31 -2.71 -2.16 -6.73
CA THR A 31 -2.57 -2.64 -8.11
C THR A 31 -3.05 -1.65 -9.17
N VAL A 32 -3.65 -0.52 -8.75
CA VAL A 32 -4.10 0.52 -9.69
C VAL A 32 -2.87 1.22 -10.27
N VAL A 33 -2.77 1.17 -11.60
CA VAL A 33 -1.72 1.85 -12.36
C VAL A 33 -1.94 3.35 -12.29
N VAL A 34 -0.87 4.09 -11.96
CA VAL A 34 -0.87 5.55 -11.94
C VAL A 34 0.08 6.05 -13.02
N SER A 35 -0.43 6.91 -13.89
CA SER A 35 0.34 7.49 -15.00
C SER A 35 0.22 9.01 -15.02
N LEU A 36 1.31 9.69 -15.36
CA LEU A 36 1.31 11.12 -15.66
C LEU A 36 0.84 11.34 -17.10
N ALA A 37 0.20 12.48 -17.35
CA ALA A 37 -0.17 12.89 -18.70
C ALA A 37 1.05 13.33 -19.54
N ALA A 38 2.22 13.45 -18.91
CA ALA A 38 3.48 13.62 -19.61
C ALA A 38 3.69 12.41 -20.53
N ALA A 39 3.88 12.70 -21.82
CA ALA A 39 4.27 11.71 -22.79
C ALA A 39 5.72 11.30 -22.49
N ASP A 40 5.96 10.00 -22.39
CA ASP A 40 7.30 9.45 -22.54
C ASP A 40 7.89 9.84 -23.93
N THR A 41 9.14 9.48 -24.18
CA THR A 41 9.82 9.79 -25.46
C THR A 41 9.05 9.26 -26.70
N VAL A 42 8.09 8.34 -26.54
CA VAL A 42 7.25 7.76 -27.59
C VAL A 42 5.80 8.25 -27.61
N GLY A 43 5.45 9.29 -26.83
CA GLY A 43 4.11 9.88 -26.86
C GLY A 43 3.07 9.21 -25.96
N LEU A 44 3.47 8.24 -25.14
CA LEU A 44 2.58 7.46 -24.28
C LEU A 44 2.60 8.01 -22.84
N PRO A 45 1.49 7.90 -22.08
CA PRO A 45 1.44 8.38 -20.71
C PRO A 45 2.46 7.66 -19.83
N LEU A 46 3.28 8.43 -19.11
CA LEU A 46 4.35 7.90 -18.29
C LEU A 46 3.80 7.18 -17.04
N GLN A 47 4.05 5.88 -16.94
CA GLN A 47 3.67 5.08 -15.76
C GLN A 47 4.65 5.28 -14.61
N LEU A 48 4.13 5.57 -13.42
CA LEU A 48 4.94 5.66 -12.20
C LEU A 48 5.21 4.26 -11.63
N ALA A 49 6.48 3.95 -11.35
CA ALA A 49 6.89 2.66 -10.78
C ALA A 49 6.52 2.51 -9.30
N ASN A 50 6.60 3.60 -8.53
CA ASN A 50 6.35 3.60 -7.08
C ASN A 50 5.24 4.61 -6.67
N PRO A 51 4.04 4.58 -7.28
CA PRO A 51 3.05 5.65 -7.11
C PRO A 51 2.37 5.65 -5.75
N TRP A 52 2.37 4.51 -5.07
CA TRP A 52 1.77 4.32 -3.76
C TRP A 52 2.82 4.32 -2.63
N VAL A 53 4.05 4.77 -2.91
CA VAL A 53 5.12 4.86 -1.92
C VAL A 53 4.97 6.14 -1.11
N GLY A 54 5.17 6.05 0.21
CA GLY A 54 4.95 7.18 1.11
C GLY A 54 4.90 6.75 2.57
N GLY A 55 4.16 7.52 3.38
CA GLY A 55 4.01 7.25 4.81
C GLY A 55 5.32 7.40 5.59
N MET A 56 6.25 8.22 5.10
CA MET A 56 7.52 8.50 5.76
C MET A 56 7.33 9.51 6.88
N THR A 57 7.93 9.25 8.03
CA THR A 57 7.75 10.10 9.22
C THR A 57 8.83 11.15 9.34
N ALA A 58 10.10 10.75 9.15
CA ALA A 58 11.24 11.65 9.18
C ALA A 58 12.27 11.24 8.10
N PRO A 59 11.91 11.35 6.81
CA PRO A 59 12.81 10.98 5.72
C PRO A 59 13.98 11.96 5.60
N GLN A 60 15.15 11.40 5.34
CA GLN A 60 16.37 12.10 4.93
C GLN A 60 16.73 11.62 3.53
N PHE A 61 16.87 12.55 2.59
CA PHE A 61 17.12 12.26 1.18
C PHE A 61 18.60 12.49 0.86
N SER A 62 19.18 11.59 0.08
CA SER A 62 20.53 11.73 -0.49
C SER A 62 20.52 11.27 -1.93
N SER A 63 21.29 11.95 -2.77
CA SER A 63 21.60 11.47 -4.11
C SER A 63 22.83 10.57 -4.06
N ALA A 64 22.80 9.49 -4.83
CA ALA A 64 23.92 8.58 -5.06
C ALA A 64 23.67 7.80 -6.36
N ASP A 65 24.71 7.33 -7.03
CA ASP A 65 24.58 6.36 -8.12
C ASP A 65 24.65 4.95 -7.49
N LEU A 66 23.51 4.27 -7.40
CA LEU A 66 23.36 3.00 -6.65
C LEU A 66 23.57 1.78 -7.56
N ASN A 67 23.33 1.92 -8.87
CA ASN A 67 23.43 0.84 -9.84
C ASN A 67 24.61 0.98 -10.82
N PHE A 68 25.39 2.07 -10.72
CA PHE A 68 26.52 2.43 -11.57
C PHE A 68 26.17 2.70 -13.03
N ASP A 69 24.98 3.26 -13.30
CA ASP A 69 24.58 3.67 -14.65
C ASP A 69 24.95 5.12 -15.00
N GLY A 70 25.51 5.87 -14.03
CA GLY A 70 25.92 7.26 -14.19
C GLY A 70 24.80 8.28 -13.96
N ALA A 71 23.57 7.85 -13.70
CA ALA A 71 22.47 8.71 -13.30
C ALA A 71 22.36 8.81 -11.76
N PRO A 72 21.98 9.98 -11.21
CA PRO A 72 21.78 10.13 -9.79
C PRO A 72 20.47 9.47 -9.32
N ASP A 73 20.58 8.37 -8.58
CA ASP A 73 19.47 7.73 -7.87
C ASP A 73 19.10 8.44 -6.57
N LEU A 74 17.97 8.02 -5.98
CA LEU A 74 17.49 8.53 -4.70
C LEU A 74 17.65 7.48 -3.58
N PHE A 75 18.46 7.81 -2.59
CA PHE A 75 18.56 7.10 -1.32
C PHE A 75 17.74 7.82 -0.24
N VAL A 76 16.84 7.10 0.44
CA VAL A 76 16.05 7.66 1.53
C VAL A 76 16.25 6.87 2.83
N PHE A 77 16.60 7.57 3.90
CA PHE A 77 16.60 7.03 5.26
C PHE A 77 15.49 7.67 6.09
N ASP A 78 14.47 6.89 6.46
CA ASP A 78 13.39 7.36 7.35
C ASP A 78 13.79 7.08 8.80
N ARG A 79 14.36 8.10 9.45
CA ARG A 79 14.99 7.99 10.77
C ARG A 79 14.02 7.49 11.85
N SER A 80 12.77 7.93 11.80
CA SER A 80 11.74 7.50 12.76
C SER A 80 11.15 6.16 12.39
N GLY A 81 11.07 5.83 11.09
CA GLY A 81 10.56 4.56 10.60
C GLY A 81 11.57 3.41 10.60
N ASN A 82 12.84 3.67 10.93
CA ASN A 82 13.96 2.72 10.90
C ASN A 82 14.02 1.90 9.59
N ARG A 83 13.90 2.60 8.46
CA ARG A 83 13.90 1.97 7.12
C ARG A 83 14.72 2.75 6.13
N VAL A 84 15.32 2.02 5.20
CA VAL A 84 16.05 2.53 4.05
C VAL A 84 15.25 2.20 2.80
N LEU A 85 15.04 3.18 1.93
CA LEU A 85 14.27 3.06 0.70
C LEU A 85 15.14 3.57 -0.47
N PRO A 86 15.74 2.66 -1.27
CA PRO A 86 16.43 3.01 -2.49
C PRO A 86 15.45 3.12 -3.66
N PHE A 87 15.59 4.15 -4.48
CA PHE A 87 14.81 4.34 -5.70
C PHE A 87 15.77 4.59 -6.86
N LEU A 88 15.73 3.72 -7.85
CA LEU A 88 16.47 3.91 -9.09
C LEU A 88 15.80 5.00 -9.92
N ALA A 89 16.61 5.91 -10.45
CA ALA A 89 16.17 6.82 -11.48
C ALA A 89 16.00 6.06 -12.81
N ASP A 90 15.09 6.54 -13.65
CA ASP A 90 15.04 6.14 -15.05
C ASP A 90 15.62 7.28 -15.88
N PRO A 91 16.85 7.14 -16.40
CA PRO A 91 17.52 8.19 -17.15
C PRO A 91 16.75 8.60 -18.41
N SER A 92 15.88 7.74 -18.95
CA SER A 92 15.10 8.04 -20.15
C SER A 92 13.97 9.04 -19.91
N ILE A 93 13.64 9.31 -18.65
CA ILE A 93 12.55 10.19 -18.22
C ILE A 93 13.08 11.57 -17.78
N ILE A 94 14.39 11.69 -17.55
CA ILE A 94 14.99 12.95 -17.11
C ILE A 94 15.22 13.80 -18.36
N ASP A 95 14.43 14.87 -18.50
CA ASP A 95 14.66 15.87 -19.55
C ASP A 95 16.04 16.52 -19.30
N GLU A 96 16.94 16.43 -20.29
CA GLU A 96 18.31 16.98 -20.29
C GLU A 96 18.36 18.53 -20.43
N ASP A 97 17.39 19.24 -19.86
CA ASP A 97 17.27 20.72 -19.96
C ASP A 97 17.43 21.46 -18.61
#